data_AF-A0A831LKV6-F1
#
_entry.id   AF-A0A831LKV6-F1
#
_cell.length_a   1.000
_cell.length_b   1.000
_cell.length_c   1.000
_cell.angle_alpha   90.00
_cell.angle_beta   90.00
_cell.angle_gamma   90.00
#
_symmetry.space_group_name_H-M   'P 1'
#
loop_
_entity.id
_entity.type
_entity.pdbx_description
1 polymer ?
#
loop_
_entity_poly.entity_id
_entity_poly.type
_entity_poly.pdbx_seq_one_letter_code
_entity_poly.pdbx_strand_id
1 'polypeptide(L)'
;MDYSIEHAKVKEIIEKAQCSGGSPSDLLNCITEQLKTAGYTPTTVQLLDSNVDPVERPEQTRFIRIEAQRSGDKNIHIFTFAVLKPGGVYKALWLQSAVVEK
;
A
#
# COMPACT_ATOMS: atom_id res chain seq x y z
N MET A 1 10.84 -2.03 19.09
CA MET A 1 11.14 -1.42 17.77
C MET A 1 10.22 -0.22 17.65
N ASP A 2 10.70 0.94 17.18
CA ASP A 2 9.81 2.09 16.97
C ASP A 2 9.19 2.00 15.57
N TYR A 3 8.04 1.31 15.50
CA TYR A 3 7.32 1.09 14.24
C TYR A 3 6.92 2.39 13.54
N SER A 4 6.77 3.49 14.29
CA SER A 4 6.44 4.79 13.72
C SER A 4 7.56 5.32 12.83
N ILE A 5 8.82 5.20 13.30
CA ILE A 5 10.00 5.62 12.52
C ILE A 5 10.17 4.73 11.28
N GLU A 6 9.95 3.43 11.41
CA GLU A 6 10.10 2.50 10.29
C GLU A 6 9.03 2.73 9.22
N HIS A 7 7.77 2.88 9.62
CA HIS A 7 6.68 3.19 8.70
C HIS A 7 6.85 4.56 8.04
N ALA A 8 7.42 5.55 8.74
CA ALA A 8 7.74 6.84 8.16
C ALA A 8 8.78 6.73 7.03
N LYS A 9 9.79 5.85 7.15
CA LYS A 9 10.75 5.58 6.07
C LYS A 9 10.08 4.91 4.87
N VAL A 10 9.18 3.96 5.10
CA VAL A 10 8.40 3.32 4.03
C VAL A 10 7.55 4.35 3.30
N LYS A 11 6.87 5.23 4.06
CA LYS A 11 6.10 6.35 3.50
C LYS A 11 6.98 7.21 2.58
N GLU A 12 8.15 7.63 3.05
CA GLU A 12 9.07 8.47 2.28
C GLU A 12 9.53 7.78 0.97
N ILE A 13 9.84 6.47 1.02
CA ILE A 13 10.23 5.70 -0.17
C ILE A 13 9.09 5.69 -1.20
N ILE A 14 7.86 5.39 -0.77
CA ILE A 14 6.71 5.30 -1.67
C ILE A 14 6.33 6.68 -2.22
N GLU A 15 6.36 7.71 -1.38
CA GLU A 15 6.10 9.09 -1.81
C GLU A 15 7.16 9.56 -2.82
N LYS A 16 8.44 9.20 -2.65
CA LYS A 16 9.50 9.51 -3.64
C LYS A 16 9.35 8.72 -4.94
N ALA A 17 8.89 7.48 -4.88
CA ALA A 17 8.68 6.65 -6.07
C ALA A 17 7.57 7.19 -6.98
N GLN A 18 6.66 8.02 -6.46
CA GLN A 18 5.58 8.66 -7.24
C GLN A 18 4.78 7.64 -8.05
N CYS A 19 4.44 6.49 -7.43
CA CYS A 19 3.72 5.40 -8.08
C CYS A 19 2.47 5.90 -8.81
N SER A 20 2.44 5.68 -10.12
CA SER A 20 1.36 6.08 -11.02
C SER A 20 1.22 5.09 -12.17
N GLY A 21 0.04 5.04 -12.80
CA GLY A 21 -0.19 4.13 -13.91
C GLY A 21 -1.56 4.28 -14.59
N GLY A 22 -1.77 3.48 -15.65
CA GLY A 22 -3.02 3.47 -16.42
C GLY A 22 -4.12 2.64 -15.75
N SER A 23 -3.75 1.79 -14.78
CA SER A 23 -4.65 0.94 -14.02
C SER A 23 -4.30 0.91 -12.53
N PRO A 24 -5.24 0.50 -11.67
CA PRO A 24 -4.96 0.21 -10.25
C PRO A 24 -3.92 -0.91 -10.06
N SER A 25 -3.83 -1.85 -11.00
CA SER A 25 -2.82 -2.92 -10.97
C SER A 25 -1.40 -2.37 -11.12
N ASP A 26 -1.20 -1.34 -11.95
CA ASP A 26 0.10 -0.67 -12.10
C ASP A 26 0.54 -0.01 -10.78
N LEU A 27 -0.40 0.63 -10.08
CA LEU A 27 -0.15 1.18 -8.74
C LEU A 27 0.26 0.09 -7.75
N LEU A 28 -0.52 -0.99 -7.71
CA LEU A 28 -0.28 -2.10 -6.80
C LEU A 28 1.11 -2.70 -7.03
N ASN A 29 1.50 -2.93 -8.28
CA ASN A 29 2.80 -3.48 -8.63
C ASN A 29 3.93 -2.56 -8.13
N CYS A 30 3.85 -1.26 -8.42
CA CYS A 30 4.83 -0.28 -7.96
C CYS A 30 4.95 -0.24 -6.43
N ILE A 31 3.82 -0.16 -5.71
CA ILE A 31 3.81 -0.13 -4.23
C ILE A 31 4.43 -1.42 -3.67
N THR A 32 4.07 -2.57 -4.23
CA THR A 32 4.57 -3.89 -3.81
C THR A 32 6.08 -3.99 -3.98
N GLU A 33 6.63 -3.47 -5.09
CA GLU A 33 8.07 -3.41 -5.31
C GLU A 33 8.76 -2.49 -4.29
N GLN A 34 8.22 -1.30 -4.03
CA GLN A 34 8.78 -0.39 -3.03
C GLN A 34 8.78 -0.99 -1.62
N LEU A 35 7.71 -1.72 -1.25
CA LEU A 35 7.64 -2.44 0.02
C LEU A 35 8.73 -3.52 0.12
N LYS A 36 8.96 -4.29 -0.95
CA LYS A 36 10.05 -5.28 -1.03
C LYS A 36 11.42 -4.64 -0.88
N THR A 37 11.67 -3.52 -1.55
CA THR A 37 12.91 -2.75 -1.40
C THR A 37 13.09 -2.23 0.02
N ALA A 38 12.01 -1.90 0.72
CA ALA A 38 12.02 -1.50 2.13
C ALA A 38 12.14 -2.68 3.11
N GLY A 39 12.28 -3.92 2.62
CA GLY A 39 12.46 -5.12 3.44
C GLY A 39 11.16 -5.78 3.92
N TYR A 40 10.02 -5.37 3.37
CA TYR A 40 8.71 -5.96 3.66
C TYR A 40 8.31 -6.96 2.56
N THR A 41 7.76 -8.09 2.96
CA THR A 41 7.20 -9.10 2.07
C THR A 41 5.68 -8.99 2.11
N PRO A 42 5.03 -8.46 1.06
CA PRO A 42 3.57 -8.44 0.97
C PRO A 42 3.01 -9.87 1.02
N THR A 43 1.98 -10.06 1.83
CA THR A 43 1.33 -11.36 2.08
C THR A 43 -0.12 -11.36 1.62
N THR A 44 -0.84 -10.26 1.85
CA THR A 44 -2.23 -10.08 1.42
C THR A 44 -2.39 -8.70 0.80
N VAL A 45 -3.14 -8.63 -0.30
CA VAL A 45 -3.48 -7.39 -0.99
C VAL A 45 -5.00 -7.32 -1.14
N GLN A 46 -5.57 -6.16 -0.82
CA GLN A 46 -6.98 -5.88 -1.00
C GLN A 46 -7.16 -4.59 -1.79
N LEU A 47 -7.97 -4.67 -2.85
CA LEU A 47 -8.48 -3.52 -3.58
C LEU A 47 -9.88 -3.23 -3.05
N LEU A 48 -10.10 -2.02 -2.54
CA LEU A 48 -11.30 -1.67 -1.79
C LEU A 48 -12.00 -0.47 -2.41
N ASP A 49 -13.33 -0.45 -2.37
CA ASP A 49 -14.18 0.64 -2.83
C ASP A 49 -14.27 1.79 -1.80
N SER A 50 -15.16 2.77 -2.02
CA SER A 50 -15.35 3.89 -1.09
C SER A 50 -15.93 3.50 0.27
N ASN A 51 -16.58 2.34 0.38
CA ASN A 51 -17.15 1.80 1.61
C ASN A 51 -16.17 0.88 2.35
N VAL A 52 -14.95 0.70 1.82
CA VAL A 52 -13.92 -0.21 2.35
C VAL A 52 -14.28 -1.68 2.12
N ASP A 53 -15.12 -1.95 1.12
CA ASP A 53 -15.49 -3.31 0.69
C ASP A 53 -14.61 -3.77 -0.49
N PRO A 54 -14.32 -5.08 -0.62
CA PRO A 54 -13.62 -5.61 -1.78
C PRO A 54 -14.32 -5.24 -3.10
N VAL A 55 -13.55 -4.74 -4.06
CA VAL A 55 -14.09 -4.38 -5.37
C VAL A 55 -14.36 -5.60 -6.24
N GLU A 56 -15.46 -5.57 -7.00
CA GLU A 56 -15.71 -6.56 -8.07
C GLU A 56 -14.91 -6.24 -9.34
N ARG A 57 -14.64 -4.94 -9.57
CA ARG A 57 -13.90 -4.45 -10.73
C ARG A 57 -12.75 -3.55 -10.27
N PRO A 58 -11.51 -3.76 -10.74
CA PRO A 58 -10.36 -2.96 -10.30
C PRO A 58 -10.58 -1.45 -10.45
N GLU A 59 -11.29 -0.99 -11.49
CA GLU A 59 -11.54 0.44 -11.76
C GLU A 59 -12.34 1.15 -10.65
N GLN A 60 -13.03 0.40 -9.80
CA GLN A 60 -13.77 0.91 -8.64
C GLN A 60 -12.88 1.15 -7.42
N THR A 61 -11.60 0.74 -7.47
CA THR A 61 -10.66 0.85 -6.36
C THR A 61 -10.51 2.30 -5.91
N ARG A 62 -10.82 2.54 -4.64
CA ARG A 62 -10.56 3.78 -3.90
C ARG A 62 -9.46 3.63 -2.87
N PHE A 63 -9.23 2.41 -2.38
CA PHE A 63 -8.13 2.13 -1.47
C PHE A 63 -7.40 0.85 -1.84
N ILE A 64 -6.09 0.83 -1.58
CA ILE A 64 -5.26 -0.37 -1.62
C ILE A 64 -4.78 -0.62 -0.21
N ARG A 65 -5.09 -1.80 0.34
CA ARG A 65 -4.58 -2.25 1.63
C ARG A 65 -3.65 -3.43 1.41
N ILE A 66 -2.45 -3.34 1.97
CA ILE A 66 -1.42 -4.37 1.85
C ILE A 66 -1.00 -4.78 3.25
N GLU A 67 -1.13 -6.08 3.54
CA GLU A 67 -0.53 -6.71 4.71
C GLU A 67 0.84 -7.27 4.31
N ALA A 68 1.85 -7.00 5.11
CA ALA A 68 3.21 -7.40 4.85
C ALA A 68 3.91 -7.88 6.13
N GLN A 69 4.89 -8.76 5.95
CA GLN A 69 5.77 -9.22 7.01
C GLN A 69 7.18 -8.72 6.78
N ARG A 70 7.94 -8.55 7.87
CA ARG A 70 9.36 -8.24 7.80
C ARG A 70 10.16 -9.38 8.41
N SER A 71 11.28 -9.72 7.79
CA SER A 71 12.15 -10.79 8.31
C SER A 71 12.60 -10.45 9.74
N GLY A 72 12.42 -11.40 10.65
CA GLY A 72 12.73 -11.23 12.08
C GLY A 72 11.64 -10.51 12.89
N ASP A 73 10.54 -10.06 12.28
CA ASP A 73 9.35 -9.56 12.98
C ASP A 73 8.21 -10.58 12.90
N LYS A 74 7.55 -10.82 14.03
CA LYS A 74 6.36 -11.70 14.12
C LYS A 74 5.05 -10.97 13.80
N ASN A 75 5.09 -9.64 13.79
CA ASN A 75 3.92 -8.80 13.62
C ASN A 75 3.54 -8.68 12.14
N ILE A 76 2.27 -8.35 11.90
CA ILE A 76 1.77 -8.02 10.55
C ILE A 76 1.73 -6.51 10.43
N HIS A 77 2.40 -5.99 9.40
CA HIS A 77 2.38 -4.58 9.07
C HIS A 77 1.33 -4.34 7.99
N ILE A 78 0.52 -3.30 8.18
CA ILE A 78 -0.57 -2.96 7.27
C ILE A 78 -0.29 -1.57 6.72
N PHE A 79 -0.26 -1.45 5.40
CA PHE A 79 -0.10 -0.20 4.68
C PHE A 79 -1.35 0.08 3.86
N THR A 80 -1.94 1.27 4.04
CA THR A 80 -3.17 1.66 3.34
C THR A 80 -2.92 2.91 2.51
N PHE A 81 -3.34 2.86 1.26
CA PHE A 81 -3.19 3.92 0.27
C PHE A 81 -4.56 4.29 -0.28
N ALA A 82 -4.82 5.59 -0.45
CA ALA A 82 -5.92 6.06 -1.27
C ALA A 82 -5.51 6.06 -2.75
N VAL A 83 -6.46 5.71 -3.62
CA VAL A 83 -6.28 5.71 -5.07
C VAL A 83 -6.96 6.92 -5.67
N LEU A 84 -6.16 7.80 -6.24
CA LEU A 84 -6.62 9.01 -6.94
C LEU A 84 -6.58 8.75 -8.45
N LYS A 85 -7.51 9.35 -9.21
CA LYS A 85 -7.51 9.27 -10.68
C LYS A 85 -7.55 10.66 -11.35
N PRO A 86 -6.58 11.55 -11.09
CA PRO A 86 -6.53 12.85 -11.76
C PRO A 86 -6.24 12.67 -13.26
N GLY A 87 -7.07 13.27 -14.13
CA GLY A 87 -6.82 13.27 -15.57
C GLY A 87 -6.74 11.88 -16.22
N GLY A 88 -7.37 10.87 -15.62
CA GLY A 88 -7.36 9.49 -16.13
C GLY A 88 -6.17 8.63 -15.68
N VAL A 89 -5.18 9.20 -15.01
CA VAL A 89 -4.00 8.48 -14.49
C VAL A 89 -4.24 8.11 -13.03
N TYR A 90 -4.03 6.85 -12.67
CA TYR A 90 -4.12 6.40 -11.29
C TYR A 90 -2.85 6.80 -10.53
N LYS A 91 -3.02 7.30 -9.30
CA LYS A 91 -1.95 7.67 -8.35
C LYS A 91 -2.27 7.13 -6.96
N ALA A 92 -1.24 6.73 -6.22
CA ALA A 92 -1.39 6.32 -4.83
C ALA A 92 -1.05 7.49 -3.88
N LEU A 93 -1.86 7.67 -2.84
CA LEU A 93 -1.61 8.59 -1.74
C LEU A 93 -1.52 7.80 -0.44
N TRP A 94 -0.45 8.00 0.33
CA TRP A 94 -0.33 7.37 1.65
C TRP A 94 -1.46 7.84 2.57
N LEU A 95 -2.20 6.89 3.15
CA LEU A 95 -3.28 7.21 4.09
C LEU A 95 -2.86 6.90 5.53
N GLN A 96 -2.55 5.63 5.80
CA GLN A 96 -2.23 5.17 7.15
C GLN A 96 -1.38 3.89 7.13
N SER A 97 -0.79 3.60 8.27
CA SER A 97 -0.14 2.33 8.54
C SER A 97 -0.49 1.82 9.94
N ALA A 98 -0.59 0.52 10.11
CA ALA A 98 -0.85 -0.12 11.39
C ALA A 98 0.04 -1.35 11.58
N VAL A 99 0.17 -1.80 12.83
CA VAL A 99 0.83 -3.06 13.18
C VAL A 99 -0.18 -3.89 13.96
N VAL A 100 -0.37 -5.14 13.54
CA VAL A 100 -1.12 -6.13 14.29
C VAL A 100 -0.12 -6.98 15.03
N GLU A 101 -0.11 -6.84 16.35
CA GLU A 101 0.75 -7.60 17.24
C GLU A 101 0.26 -9.05 17.30
N LYS A 102 1.19 -10.01 17.17
CA LYS A 102 0.94 -11.44 17.36
C LYS A 102 1.62 -11.99 18.58
#